data_AF-A0A1B6KLF6-F1
#
_entry.id   AF-A0A1B6KLF6-F1
#
_cell.length_a   1.000
_cell.length_b   1.000
_cell.length_c   1.000
_cell.angle_alpha   90.00
_cell.angle_beta   90.00
_cell.angle_gamma   90.00
#
_symmetry.space_group_name_H-M   'P 1'
#
loop_
_entity.id
_entity.type
_entity.pdbx_description
1 polymer ?
#
loop_
_entity_poly.entity_id
_entity_poly.type
_entity_poly.pdbx_seq_one_letter_code
_entity_poly.pdbx_strand_id
1 'polypeptide(L)'
;IGEMCRYMLASKPRAEDRQHKVRMMVGNGLQASIWRQFVERFNITNIIELYGATEGNLNMGNLNGKIGAIGCIPQCLPRSLIPVAIIRVNEDTNMPIRNSKGLCVWCKPGETGMFVGTIKQNDPTRQYHGYLNQDESQSKVIYDVFKKGDQAFVSGDL
;
A
#
# COMPACT_ATOMS: atom_id res chain seq x y z
N ILE A 1 -15.55 -1.92 2.70
CA ILE A 1 -14.79 -2.97 1.97
C ILE A 1 -14.62 -4.13 2.93
N GLY A 2 -15.07 -5.33 2.56
CA GLY A 2 -14.95 -6.53 3.39
C GLY A 2 -16.22 -6.98 4.12
N GLU A 3 -17.34 -6.29 3.93
CA GLU A 3 -18.63 -6.57 4.57
C GLU A 3 -19.11 -8.01 4.31
N MET A 4 -18.90 -8.53 3.10
CA MET A 4 -19.23 -9.92 2.76
C MET A 4 -18.48 -10.92 3.64
N CYS A 5 -17.16 -10.75 3.82
CA CYS A 5 -16.36 -11.63 4.68
C CYS A 5 -16.83 -11.56 6.13
N ARG A 6 -17.21 -10.37 6.61
CA ARG A 6 -17.77 -10.19 7.96
C ARG A 6 -19.12 -10.88 8.13
N TYR A 7 -20.03 -10.75 7.16
CA TYR A 7 -21.33 -11.42 7.22
C TYR A 7 -21.20 -12.94 7.16
N MET A 8 -20.30 -13.45 6.33
CA MET A 8 -19.98 -14.87 6.28
C MET A 8 -19.48 -15.35 7.65
N LEU A 9 -18.52 -14.64 8.27
CA LEU A 9 -18.02 -14.98 9.60
C LEU A 9 -19.09 -14.88 10.70
N ALA A 10 -20.03 -13.93 10.60
CA ALA A 10 -21.13 -13.77 11.55
C ALA A 10 -22.19 -14.88 11.45
N SER A 11 -22.26 -15.58 10.32
CA SER A 11 -23.16 -16.73 10.16
C SER A 11 -22.67 -17.93 10.98
N LYS A 12 -23.58 -18.82 11.40
CA LYS A 12 -23.19 -20.06 12.10
C LYS A 12 -22.29 -20.92 11.19
N PRO A 13 -21.18 -21.50 11.70
CA PRO A 13 -20.37 -22.45 10.94
C PRO A 13 -21.20 -23.62 10.42
N ARG A 14 -20.90 -24.06 9.19
CA ARG A 14 -21.58 -25.21 8.56
C ARG A 14 -20.58 -26.12 7.87
N ALA A 15 -20.96 -27.37 7.62
CA ALA A 15 -20.08 -28.33 6.96
C ALA A 15 -19.67 -27.87 5.55
N GLU A 16 -20.55 -27.13 4.87
CA GLU A 16 -20.34 -26.61 3.51
C GLU A 16 -19.25 -25.56 3.44
N ASP A 17 -18.89 -24.91 4.56
CA ASP A 17 -17.84 -23.87 4.62
C ASP A 17 -16.49 -24.39 4.10
N ARG A 18 -16.27 -25.71 4.12
CA ARG A 18 -15.04 -26.35 3.64
C ARG A 18 -15.25 -27.30 2.46
N GLN A 19 -16.47 -27.42 1.94
CA GLN A 19 -16.78 -28.32 0.81
C GLN A 19 -16.46 -27.70 -0.56
N HIS A 20 -16.04 -26.44 -0.58
CA HIS A 20 -15.61 -25.76 -1.79
C HIS A 20 -14.17 -26.12 -2.21
N LYS A 21 -13.81 -25.81 -3.45
CA LYS A 21 -12.44 -25.96 -3.98
C LYS A 21 -11.69 -24.62 -4.10
N VAL A 22 -12.16 -23.58 -3.41
CA VAL A 22 -11.50 -22.26 -3.40
C VAL A 22 -10.14 -22.38 -2.71
N ARG A 23 -9.08 -22.01 -3.44
CA ARG A 23 -7.68 -22.09 -2.99
C ARG A 23 -7.01 -20.73 -2.79
N MET A 24 -7.62 -19.69 -3.35
CA MET A 24 -7.07 -18.35 -3.39
C MET A 24 -8.18 -17.32 -3.37
N MET A 25 -7.97 -16.23 -2.64
CA MET A 25 -8.76 -15.00 -2.76
C MET A 25 -7.83 -13.83 -3.05
N VAL A 26 -8.34 -12.86 -3.82
CA VAL A 26 -7.65 -11.60 -4.09
C VAL A 26 -8.52 -10.48 -3.54
N GLY A 27 -7.94 -9.58 -2.75
CA GLY A 27 -8.68 -8.49 -2.12
C GLY A 27 -7.85 -7.23 -1.94
N ASN A 28 -8.44 -6.22 -1.30
CA ASN A 28 -7.80 -4.94 -1.03
C ASN A 28 -8.05 -4.55 0.45
N GLY A 29 -7.05 -4.76 1.30
CA GLY A 29 -6.96 -4.16 2.64
C GLY A 29 -7.98 -4.63 3.67
N LEU A 30 -8.34 -5.91 3.72
CA LEU A 30 -9.19 -6.41 4.81
C LEU A 30 -8.36 -6.51 6.10
N GLN A 31 -8.96 -6.16 7.24
CA GLN A 31 -8.27 -6.21 8.52
C GLN A 31 -7.70 -7.62 8.79
N ALA A 32 -6.44 -7.68 9.23
CA ALA A 32 -5.71 -8.93 9.46
C ALA A 32 -6.46 -9.93 10.38
N SER A 33 -7.19 -9.43 11.38
CA SER A 33 -8.02 -10.26 12.28
C SER A 33 -9.13 -10.99 11.53
N ILE A 34 -9.79 -10.32 10.59
CA ILE A 34 -10.86 -10.90 9.76
C ILE A 34 -10.26 -11.92 8.80
N TRP A 35 -9.14 -11.62 8.15
CA TRP A 35 -8.47 -12.59 7.27
C TRP A 35 -8.09 -13.88 7.99
N ARG A 36 -7.53 -13.79 9.20
CA ARG A 36 -7.17 -14.98 9.99
C ARG A 36 -8.39 -15.87 10.26
N GLN A 37 -9.48 -15.28 10.75
CA GLN A 37 -10.71 -16.02 11.00
C GLN A 37 -11.31 -16.61 9.73
N PHE A 38 -11.27 -15.87 8.62
CA PHE A 38 -11.83 -16.32 7.34
C PHE A 38 -11.05 -17.51 6.78
N VAL A 39 -9.72 -17.40 6.75
CA VAL A 39 -8.83 -18.49 6.31
C VAL A 39 -9.02 -19.74 7.19
N GLU A 40 -9.09 -19.56 8.50
CA GLU A 40 -9.31 -20.65 9.45
C GLU A 40 -10.66 -21.35 9.23
N ARG A 41 -11.74 -20.58 9.03
CA ARG A 41 -13.08 -21.15 8.83
C ARG A 41 -13.21 -21.87 7.48
N PHE A 42 -12.87 -21.18 6.39
CA PHE A 42 -13.13 -21.63 5.02
C PHE A 42 -11.97 -22.43 4.41
N ASN A 43 -10.85 -22.61 5.12
CA ASN A 43 -9.69 -23.38 4.66
C ASN A 43 -9.11 -22.87 3.31
N ILE A 44 -8.96 -21.55 3.19
CA ILE A 44 -8.42 -20.90 1.99
C ILE A 44 -6.93 -20.68 2.18
N THR A 45 -6.12 -21.41 1.42
CA THR A 45 -4.68 -21.50 1.63
C THR A 45 -3.88 -20.27 1.22
N ASN A 46 -4.44 -19.40 0.38
CA ASN A 46 -3.72 -18.24 -0.13
C ASN A 46 -4.61 -16.99 -0.21
N ILE A 47 -4.12 -15.88 0.34
CA ILE A 47 -4.79 -14.58 0.27
C ILE A 47 -3.83 -13.61 -0.39
N ILE A 48 -4.18 -13.08 -1.55
CA ILE A 48 -3.40 -12.03 -2.21
C ILE A 48 -4.07 -10.69 -1.91
N GLU A 49 -3.31 -9.74 -1.38
CA GLU A 49 -3.78 -8.38 -1.18
C GLU A 49 -3.11 -7.44 -2.16
N LEU A 50 -3.90 -6.59 -2.80
CA LEU A 50 -3.43 -5.53 -3.67
C LEU A 50 -3.77 -4.21 -3.00
N TYR A 51 -2.79 -3.33 -2.93
CA TYR A 51 -2.96 -1.94 -2.57
C TYR A 51 -2.78 -1.09 -3.83
N GLY A 52 -3.65 -0.09 -4.00
CA GLY A 52 -3.57 0.85 -5.10
C GLY A 52 -4.27 2.16 -4.77
N ALA A 53 -3.63 3.27 -5.09
CA ALA A 53 -4.25 4.59 -4.99
C ALA A 53 -4.89 4.93 -6.35
N THR A 54 -6.21 5.07 -6.41
CA THR A 54 -6.95 5.37 -7.67
C THR A 54 -6.49 6.67 -8.32
N GLU A 55 -6.08 7.61 -7.50
CA GLU A 55 -5.58 8.92 -7.89
C GLU A 55 -4.10 8.90 -8.31
N GLY A 56 -3.33 7.90 -7.88
CA GLY A 56 -1.88 7.93 -7.93
C GLY A 56 -1.25 6.85 -8.81
N ASN A 57 0.09 6.88 -8.85
CA ASN A 57 0.92 5.86 -9.50
C ASN A 57 1.37 4.74 -8.54
N LEU A 58 0.78 4.69 -7.35
CA LEU A 58 1.16 3.77 -6.28
C LEU A 58 0.33 2.51 -6.34
N ASN A 59 1.00 1.39 -6.61
CA ASN A 59 0.42 0.05 -6.54
C ASN A 59 1.41 -0.89 -5.86
N MET A 60 0.91 -1.78 -5.02
CA MET A 60 1.70 -2.78 -4.31
C MET A 60 0.89 -4.08 -4.20
N GLY A 61 1.56 -5.23 -4.22
CA GLY A 61 0.92 -6.53 -4.08
C GLY A 61 1.62 -7.43 -3.07
N ASN A 62 0.83 -8.02 -2.17
CA ASN A 62 1.26 -9.08 -1.28
C ASN A 62 1.03 -10.45 -1.93
N LEU A 63 1.94 -10.83 -2.81
CA LEU A 63 1.88 -12.09 -3.55
C LEU A 63 2.27 -13.30 -2.70
N ASN A 64 2.95 -13.08 -1.57
CA ASN A 64 3.41 -14.12 -0.65
C ASN A 64 2.33 -14.54 0.36
N GLY A 65 1.17 -13.87 0.37
CA GLY A 65 0.06 -14.18 1.24
C GLY A 65 0.29 -13.90 2.73
N LYS A 66 1.18 -12.95 3.04
CA LYS A 66 1.43 -12.55 4.44
C LYS A 66 0.25 -11.73 4.96
N ILE A 67 -0.65 -12.34 5.72
CA ILE A 67 -1.85 -11.66 6.24
C ILE A 67 -1.50 -10.32 6.92
N GLY A 68 -2.16 -9.25 6.49
CA GLY A 68 -1.99 -7.89 7.02
C GLY A 68 -0.86 -7.09 6.37
N ALA A 69 -0.17 -7.64 5.38
CA ALA A 69 0.78 -6.91 4.57
C ALA A 69 0.14 -6.53 3.22
N ILE A 70 0.47 -5.35 2.72
CA ILE A 70 0.07 -4.89 1.37
C ILE A 70 1.12 -5.19 0.30
N GLY A 71 2.28 -5.70 0.70
CA GLY A 71 3.36 -6.16 -0.16
C GLY A 71 4.71 -6.07 0.52
N CYS A 72 5.78 -6.04 -0.28
CA CYS A 72 7.15 -5.95 0.22
C CYS A 72 7.99 -5.07 -0.71
N ILE A 73 8.76 -4.15 -0.12
CA ILE A 73 9.78 -3.38 -0.84
C ILE A 73 11.12 -4.15 -0.73
N PRO A 74 11.63 -4.74 -1.82
CA PRO A 74 12.83 -5.57 -1.77
C PRO A 74 14.08 -4.73 -1.43
N GLN A 75 14.72 -5.03 -0.30
CA GLN A 75 15.91 -4.29 0.14
C GLN A 75 17.19 -4.69 -0.61
N CYS A 76 17.17 -5.82 -1.33
CA CYS A 76 18.30 -6.34 -2.09
C CYS A 76 18.48 -5.71 -3.48
N LEU A 77 17.47 -4.97 -3.97
CA LEU A 77 17.55 -4.30 -5.27
C LEU A 77 18.06 -2.86 -5.13
N PRO A 78 18.80 -2.34 -6.12
CA PRO A 78 19.15 -0.93 -6.17
C PRO A 78 17.90 -0.07 -6.07
N ARG A 79 17.92 0.92 -5.16
CA ARG A 79 16.78 1.82 -4.92
C ARG A 79 16.33 2.57 -6.17
N SER A 80 17.23 2.85 -7.11
CA SER A 80 16.91 3.48 -8.39
C SER A 80 15.93 2.67 -9.25
N LEU A 81 15.81 1.35 -9.00
CA LEU A 81 14.87 0.46 -9.69
C LEU A 81 13.51 0.40 -8.98
N ILE A 82 13.43 0.81 -7.72
CA ILE A 82 12.22 0.72 -6.90
C ILE A 82 11.52 2.09 -6.95
N PRO A 83 10.34 2.19 -7.59
CA PRO A 83 9.66 3.48 -7.76
C PRO A 83 8.94 3.95 -6.50
N VAL A 84 8.99 3.22 -5.39
CA VAL A 84 8.19 3.48 -4.18
C VAL A 84 9.05 3.46 -2.91
N ALA A 85 8.62 4.18 -1.89
CA ALA A 85 9.26 4.18 -0.57
C ALA A 85 8.28 4.49 0.54
N ILE A 86 8.70 4.22 1.77
CA ILE A 86 8.03 4.68 3.00
C ILE A 86 8.94 5.74 3.63
N ILE A 87 8.43 6.96 3.78
CA ILE A 87 9.19 8.08 4.34
C ILE A 87 8.67 8.47 5.72
N ARG A 88 9.58 8.94 6.56
CA ARG A 88 9.24 9.44 7.90
C ARG A 88 8.47 10.76 7.76
N VAL A 89 7.38 10.86 8.50
CA VAL A 89 6.59 12.08 8.62
C VAL A 89 6.49 12.50 10.07
N ASN A 90 6.23 13.78 10.30
CA ASN A 90 5.85 14.28 11.62
C ASN A 90 4.40 13.83 11.92
N GLU A 91 4.19 13.27 13.11
CA GLU A 91 2.91 12.63 13.49
C GLU A 91 1.74 13.62 13.57
N ASP A 92 2.02 14.88 13.93
CA ASP A 92 0.97 15.91 14.10
C ASP A 92 0.58 16.57 12.78
N THR A 93 1.55 16.75 11.88
CA THR A 93 1.39 17.54 10.64
C THR A 93 1.34 16.69 9.38
N ASN A 94 1.69 15.41 9.45
CA ASN A 94 1.92 14.52 8.31
C ASN A 94 2.97 15.03 7.30
N MET A 95 3.78 16.02 7.69
CA MET A 95 4.78 16.61 6.81
C MET A 95 6.06 15.74 6.77
N PRO A 96 6.71 15.58 5.60
CA PRO A 96 7.95 14.82 5.49
C PRO A 96 9.08 15.35 6.36
N ILE A 97 9.70 14.46 7.13
CA ILE A 97 10.95 14.77 7.85
C ILE A 97 12.10 14.72 6.85
N ARG A 98 12.90 15.79 6.79
CA ARG A 98 14.01 15.94 5.84
C ARG A 98 15.36 15.94 6.55
N ASN A 99 16.39 15.43 5.85
CA ASN A 99 17.78 15.44 6.32
C ASN A 99 18.47 16.78 6.03
N SER A 100 19.74 16.92 6.40
CA SER A 100 20.54 18.14 6.17
C SER A 100 20.73 18.51 4.70
N LYS A 101 20.50 17.59 3.76
CA LYS A 101 20.50 17.86 2.31
C LYS A 101 19.12 18.28 1.80
N GLY A 102 18.13 18.40 2.67
CA GLY A 102 16.74 18.72 2.34
C GLY A 102 16.00 17.58 1.62
N LEU A 103 16.47 16.33 1.73
CA LEU A 103 15.82 15.15 1.17
C LEU A 103 15.00 14.40 2.23
N CYS A 104 13.93 13.73 1.84
CA CYS A 104 13.09 12.96 2.76
C CYS A 104 13.89 11.83 3.45
N VAL A 105 13.65 11.66 4.76
CA VAL A 105 14.23 10.57 5.55
C VAL A 105 13.37 9.32 5.38
N TRP A 106 14.00 8.19 5.09
CA TRP A 106 13.31 6.92 4.88
C TRP A 106 13.01 6.24 6.21
N CYS A 107 11.89 5.51 6.27
CA CYS A 107 11.59 4.65 7.41
C CYS A 107 12.50 3.42 7.43
N LYS A 108 12.87 3.01 8.64
CA LYS A 108 13.46 1.69 8.92
C LYS A 108 12.36 0.64 9.13
N PRO A 109 12.67 -0.66 9.03
CA PRO A 109 11.72 -1.70 9.39
C PRO A 109 11.15 -1.49 10.80
N GLY A 110 9.82 -1.49 10.91
CA GLY A 110 9.10 -1.27 12.17
C GLY A 110 8.74 0.20 12.46
N GLU A 111 9.18 1.15 11.63
CA GLU A 111 8.76 2.55 11.73
C GLU A 111 7.52 2.82 10.86
N THR A 112 6.54 3.53 11.41
CA THR A 112 5.39 4.05 10.67
C THR A 112 5.82 5.20 9.76
N GLY A 113 5.25 5.30 8.56
CA GLY A 113 5.56 6.40 7.67
C GLY A 113 4.68 6.45 6.43
N MET A 114 4.78 7.56 5.72
CA MET A 114 3.97 7.83 4.55
C MET A 114 4.44 7.04 3.34
N PHE A 115 3.51 6.36 2.66
CA PHE A 115 3.81 5.65 1.42
C PHE A 115 3.83 6.61 0.22
N VAL A 116 4.93 6.61 -0.54
CA VAL A 116 5.16 7.56 -1.64
C VAL A 116 5.65 6.89 -2.90
N GLY A 117 5.24 7.41 -4.05
CA GLY A 117 5.52 6.87 -5.38
C GLY A 117 6.19 7.90 -6.29
N THR A 118 7.36 7.57 -6.84
CA THR A 118 8.14 8.45 -7.71
C THR A 118 7.34 8.80 -8.96
N ILE A 119 7.17 10.08 -9.24
CA ILE A 119 6.51 10.57 -10.46
C ILE A 119 7.56 10.70 -11.58
N LYS A 120 7.24 10.16 -12.76
CA LYS A 120 8.08 10.32 -13.95
C LYS A 120 7.21 10.54 -15.18
N GLN A 121 7.21 11.76 -15.72
CA GLN A 121 6.32 12.16 -16.81
C GLN A 121 6.51 11.33 -18.09
N ASN A 122 7.71 10.82 -18.38
CA ASN A 122 7.97 10.03 -19.59
C ASN A 122 7.84 8.51 -19.36
N ASP A 123 7.17 8.08 -18.29
CA ASP A 123 6.95 6.67 -17.98
C ASP A 123 5.48 6.44 -17.63
N PRO A 124 4.68 5.80 -18.50
CA PRO A 124 3.23 5.64 -18.28
C PRO A 124 2.90 4.82 -17.03
N THR A 125 3.84 4.03 -16.51
CA THR A 125 3.63 3.26 -15.27
C THR A 125 3.87 4.09 -14.00
N ARG A 126 4.38 5.33 -14.16
CA ARG A 126 4.79 6.22 -13.07
C ARG A 126 4.27 7.64 -13.22
N GLN A 127 3.38 7.88 -14.19
CA GLN A 127 2.74 9.18 -14.36
C GLN A 127 1.68 9.40 -13.28
N TYR A 128 1.59 10.64 -12.82
CA TYR A 128 0.49 11.14 -12.01
C TYR A 128 -0.16 12.27 -12.79
N HIS A 129 -1.43 12.11 -13.14
CA HIS A 129 -2.16 13.08 -13.98
C HIS A 129 -2.80 14.21 -13.18
N GLY A 130 -2.87 14.07 -11.85
CA GLY A 130 -3.57 15.01 -11.00
C GLY A 130 -5.09 14.79 -11.00
N TYR A 131 -5.76 15.65 -10.23
CA TYR A 131 -7.21 15.83 -10.22
C TYR A 131 -7.62 16.96 -11.17
N LEU A 132 -8.93 17.10 -11.38
CA LEU A 132 -9.50 18.25 -12.09
C LEU A 132 -9.15 19.57 -11.38
N ASN A 133 -9.10 19.56 -10.06
CA ASN A 133 -8.62 20.68 -9.26
C ASN A 133 -7.10 20.65 -9.16
N GLN A 134 -6.45 21.70 -9.65
CA GLN A 134 -4.99 21.80 -9.65
C GLN A 134 -4.41 21.95 -8.25
N ASP A 135 -5.13 22.61 -7.32
CA ASP A 135 -4.66 22.79 -5.95
C ASP A 135 -4.62 21.46 -5.20
N GLU A 136 -5.65 20.62 -5.40
CA GLU A 136 -5.68 19.26 -4.87
C GLU A 136 -4.54 18.41 -5.46
N SER A 137 -4.27 18.57 -6.76
CA SER A 137 -3.17 17.87 -7.43
C SER A 137 -1.82 18.23 -6.82
N GLN A 138 -1.57 19.52 -6.60
CA GLN A 138 -0.33 20.00 -6.01
C GLN A 138 -0.17 19.55 -4.56
N SER A 139 -1.27 19.44 -3.80
CA SER A 139 -1.25 18.97 -2.42
C SER A 139 -0.76 17.51 -2.28
N LYS A 140 -0.93 16.69 -3.32
CA LYS A 140 -0.49 15.28 -3.35
C LYS A 140 0.93 15.09 -3.87
N VAL A 141 1.63 16.15 -4.27
CA VAL A 141 2.99 16.07 -4.82
C VAL A 141 3.99 16.67 -3.86
N ILE A 142 5.01 15.89 -3.53
CA ILE A 142 6.18 16.36 -2.78
C ILE A 142 7.42 16.33 -3.66
N TYR A 143 8.35 17.25 -3.39
CA TYR A 143 9.59 17.44 -4.15
C TYR A 143 10.80 17.03 -3.31
N ASP A 144 11.92 16.78 -3.99
CA ASP A 144 13.21 16.50 -3.36
C ASP A 144 13.12 15.32 -2.37
N VAL A 145 12.57 14.20 -2.81
CA VAL A 145 12.27 13.03 -1.99
C VAL A 145 13.49 12.12 -1.90
N PHE A 146 14.01 11.67 -3.04
CA PHE A 146 15.17 10.76 -3.10
C PHE A 146 16.43 11.49 -3.54
N LYS A 147 16.28 12.47 -4.43
CA LYS A 147 17.33 13.35 -4.94
C LYS A 147 16.74 14.72 -5.26
N LYS A 148 17.60 15.73 -5.38
CA LYS A 148 17.14 17.06 -5.77
C LYS A 148 16.50 17.06 -7.15
N GLY A 149 15.35 17.73 -7.27
CA GLY A 149 14.55 17.87 -8.48
C GLY A 149 13.62 16.70 -8.82
N ASP A 150 13.57 15.65 -8.01
CA ASP A 150 12.55 14.61 -8.18
C ASP A 150 11.22 15.00 -7.53
N GLN A 151 10.18 14.25 -7.90
CA GLN A 151 8.81 14.42 -7.42
C GLN A 151 8.24 13.06 -7.03
N ALA A 152 7.42 13.02 -5.99
CA ALA A 152 6.67 11.83 -5.63
C ALA A 152 5.21 12.17 -5.29
N PHE A 153 4.32 11.25 -5.65
CA PHE A 153 2.95 11.22 -5.22
C PHE A 153 2.87 10.70 -3.78
N VAL A 154 2.05 11.36 -2.97
CA VAL A 154 1.79 11.02 -1.56
C VAL A 154 0.43 10.33 -1.47
N SER A 155 0.39 9.08 -0.96
CA SER A 155 -0.89 8.37 -0.83
C SER A 155 -1.81 8.99 0.21
N GLY A 156 -1.25 9.44 1.33
CA GLY A 156 -2.01 9.78 2.54
C GLY A 156 -2.17 8.61 3.52
N ASP A 157 -1.63 7.44 3.18
CA ASP A 157 -1.66 6.24 4.02
C ASP A 157 -0.34 6.05 4.80
N LEU A 158 -0.46 5.64 6.06
CA LEU A 158 0.64 5.38 7.02
C LEU A 158 0.83 3.89 7.33
#